data_AF-A0A094KMQ6-F1
#
_entry.id   AF-A0A094KMQ6-F1
#
_cell.length_a   1.000
_cell.length_b   1.000
_cell.length_c   1.000
_cell.angle_alpha   90.00
_cell.angle_beta   90.00
_cell.angle_gamma   90.00
#
_symmetry.space_group_name_H-M   'P 1'
#
loop_
_entity.id
_entity.type
_entity.pdbx_description
1 polymer ?
#
loop_
_entity_poly.entity_id
_entity_poly.type
_entity_poly.pdbx_seq_one_letter_code
_entity_poly.pdbx_strand_id
1 'polypeptide(L)' 'FFLTTAGVIDEDYRGNVGVVLFNFGKETFEGKFKKGDRIAQLICERICYPELEEVQALDDTERGEGGFGSTGKN' A
#
# COMPACT_ATOMS: atom_id res chain seq x y z
N PHE A 1 16.53 0.79 7.85
CA PHE A 1 15.24 1.49 7.67
C PHE A 1 14.20 0.42 7.39
N PHE A 2 13.07 0.44 8.09
CA PHE A 2 12.01 -0.55 7.93
C PHE A 2 10.83 0.05 7.16
N LEU A 3 10.23 -0.76 6.29
CA LEU A 3 9.04 -0.41 5.52
C LEU A 3 8.02 -1.54 5.60
N THR A 4 6.74 -1.20 5.50
CA THR A 4 5.64 -2.15 5.27
C THR A 4 5.18 -2.04 3.81
N THR A 5 5.17 -3.14 3.06
CA THR A 5 4.77 -3.15 1.62
C THR A 5 3.54 -4.02 1.31
N ALA A 6 2.89 -4.53 2.34
CA ALA A 6 1.50 -5.01 2.32
C ALA A 6 0.67 -4.07 3.25
N GLY A 7 -0.53 -4.49 3.65
CA GLY A 7 -1.30 -3.76 4.66
C GLY A 7 -2.73 -3.43 4.26
N VAL A 8 -3.22 -3.96 3.15
CA VAL A 8 -4.65 -4.01 2.88
C VAL A 8 -5.25 -5.04 3.82
N ILE A 9 -6.12 -4.58 4.72
CA ILE A 9 -6.89 -5.41 5.63
C ILE A 9 -8.36 -5.16 5.30
N ASP A 10 -9.02 -6.16 4.74
CA ASP A 10 -10.41 -6.03 4.30
C ASP A 10 -11.38 -5.90 5.50
N GLU A 11 -12.51 -5.23 5.27
CA GLU A 11 -13.53 -4.98 6.30
C GLU A 11 -14.07 -6.28 6.92
N ASP A 12 -14.09 -7.37 6.17
CA ASP A 12 -14.61 -8.67 6.59
C ASP A 12 -13.54 -9.60 7.19
N TYR A 13 -12.27 -9.19 7.22
CA TYR A 13 -11.19 -9.98 7.82
C TYR A 13 -11.34 -10.06 9.35
N ARG A 14 -11.33 -11.28 9.91
CA ARG A 14 -11.44 -11.53 11.37
C ARG A 14 -10.27 -12.35 11.93
N GLY A 15 -9.28 -12.65 11.09
CA GLY A 15 -8.07 -13.37 11.51
C GLY A 15 -7.07 -12.48 12.26
N ASN A 16 -5.88 -13.03 12.50
CA ASN A 16 -4.81 -12.29 13.15
C ASN A 16 -4.16 -11.27 12.19
N VAL A 17 -4.14 -10.00 12.57
CA VAL A 17 -3.53 -8.94 11.79
C VAL A 17 -2.00 -9.04 11.87
N GLY A 18 -1.38 -9.46 10.77
CA GLY A 18 0.07 -9.53 10.62
C GLY A 18 0.66 -8.28 9.98
N VAL A 19 1.89 -7.92 10.37
CA VAL A 19 2.67 -6.84 9.75
C VAL A 19 3.81 -7.45 8.95
N VAL A 20 3.84 -7.17 7.64
CA VAL A 20 4.97 -7.58 6.78
C VAL A 20 6.03 -6.48 6.81
N LEU A 21 7.15 -6.76 7.49
CA LEU A 21 8.27 -5.83 7.65
C LEU A 21 9.40 -6.14 6.68
N PHE A 22 9.86 -5.12 5.97
CA PHE A 22 11.05 -5.17 5.12
C PHE A 22 12.17 -4.34 5.74
N ASN A 23 13.30 -4.97 6.02
CA ASN A 23 14.51 -4.27 6.43
C ASN A 23 15.31 -3.87 5.17
N PHE A 24 15.33 -2.58 4.85
CA PHE A 24 16.20 -2.01 3.80
C PHE A 24 17.51 -1.45 4.36
N GLY A 25 17.81 -1.68 5.65
CA GLY A 25 19.13 -1.39 6.21
C GLY A 25 20.21 -2.21 5.52
N LYS A 26 21.40 -1.62 5.36
CA LYS A 26 22.57 -2.33 4.81
C LYS A 26 23.11 -3.41 5.75
N GLU A 27 22.83 -3.24 7.03
CA GLU A 27 23.21 -4.19 8.07
C GLU A 27 22.04 -5.13 8.36
N THR A 28 22.38 -6.39 8.61
CA THR A 28 21.45 -7.35 9.20
C THR A 28 20.93 -6.75 10.49
N PHE A 29 19.61 -6.70 10.65
CA PHE A 29 19.02 -6.32 11.92
C PHE A 29 19.22 -7.48 12.89
N GLU A 30 20.27 -7.39 13.71
CA GLU A 30 20.60 -8.39 14.74
C GLU A 30 19.74 -8.23 16.00
N GLY A 31 19.08 -7.07 16.15
CA GLY A 31 18.06 -6.86 17.18
C GLY A 31 16.87 -7.81 16.98
N LYS A 32 16.26 -8.27 18.08
CA LYS A 32 14.94 -8.91 18.02
C LYS A 32 13.90 -7.86 18.34
N PHE A 33 12.83 -7.80 17.56
CA PHE A 33 11.61 -7.13 18.01
C PHE A 33 11.15 -7.81 19.28
N LYS A 34 10.85 -7.00 20.28
CA LYS A 34 10.33 -7.46 21.57
C LYS A 34 8.82 -7.30 21.56
N LYS A 35 8.16 -8.14 22.34
CA LYS A 35 6.74 -7.97 22.62
C LYS A 35 6.52 -6.57 23.21
N GLY A 36 5.62 -5.80 22.58
CA GLY A 36 5.31 -4.42 22.98
C GLY A 36 5.98 -3.35 22.12
N ASP A 37 6.93 -3.70 21.25
CA ASP A 37 7.51 -2.75 20.32
C ASP A 37 6.45 -2.28 19.30
N ARG A 38 6.40 -0.97 19.06
CA ARG A 38 5.56 -0.39 18.02
C ARG A 38 6.28 -0.51 16.68
N ILE A 39 5.79 -1.38 15.80
CA ILE A 39 6.46 -1.72 14.52
C ILE A 39 5.71 -1.27 13.27
N ALA A 40 4.47 -0.80 13.41
CA ALA A 40 3.64 -0.27 12.34
C ALA A 40 2.55 0.66 12.90
N GLN A 41 1.77 1.25 12.01
CA GLN A 41 0.57 2.02 12.31
C GLN A 41 -0.59 1.51 11.46
N LEU A 42 -1.81 1.60 11.99
CA LEU A 42 -3.04 1.27 11.28
C LEU A 42 -3.77 2.57 10.93
N ILE A 43 -4.15 2.75 9.66
CA ILE A 43 -4.91 3.90 9.17
C ILE A 43 -6.25 3.37 8.66
N CYS A 44 -7.36 3.95 9.16
CA CYS A 44 -8.71 3.64 8.66
C CYS A 44 -8.99 4.50 7.43
N GLU A 45 -8.52 4.04 6.27
CA GLU A 45 -8.73 4.72 5.00
C GLU A 45 -10.20 4.67 4.57
N ARG A 46 -10.73 5.79 4.08
CA ARG A 46 -12.09 5.83 3.51
C ARG A 46 -12.04 5.27 2.10
N ILE A 47 -12.91 4.31 1.83
CA ILE A 47 -13.05 3.67 0.51
C ILE A 47 -14.50 3.71 0.03
N CYS A 48 -14.70 3.45 -1.27
CA CYS A 48 -16.01 3.16 -1.85
C CYS A 48 -16.04 1.71 -2.37
N TYR A 49 -17.23 1.12 -2.42
CA TYR A 49 -17.48 -0.19 -3.05
C TYR A 49 -18.30 0.02 -4.34
N PRO A 50 -17.66 0.41 -5.46
CA PRO A 50 -18.36 0.65 -6.71
C PRO A 50 -18.79 -0.66 -7.38
N GLU A 51 -19.86 -0.60 -8.17
CA GLU A 51 -20.20 -1.65 -9.14
C GLU A 51 -19.32 -1.49 -10.38
N LEU A 52 -18.92 -2.61 -10.98
CA LEU A 52 -18.13 -2.61 -12.21
C LEU A 52 -19.07 -2.61 -13.42
N GLU A 53 -18.86 -1.68 -14.35
CA GLU A 53 -19.59 -1.56 -15.61
C GLU A 53 -18.62 -1.70 -16.80
N GLU A 54 -18.88 -2.66 -17.68
CA GLU A 54 -18.08 -2.88 -18.89
C GLU A 54 -18.55 -1.96 -20.02
N VAL A 55 -17.62 -1.25 -20.65
CA VAL A 55 -17.88 -0.31 -21.76
C VAL A 55 -16.94 -0.56 -22.92
N GLN A 56 -17.34 -0.20 -24.15
CA GLN A 56 -16.51 -0.38 -25.34
C GLN A 56 -15.29 0.54 -25.37
N ALA A 57 -15.40 1.74 -24.80
CA ALA A 57 -14.34 2.74 -24.71
C ALA A 57 -14.59 3.68 -23.53
N LEU A 58 -13.52 4.27 -23.00
CA LEU A 58 -13.56 5.36 -22.02
C LEU A 58 -13.43 6.71 -22.74
N ASP A 59 -13.94 7.77 -22.13
CA ASP A 59 -13.79 9.14 -22.64
C ASP A 59 -12.33 9.63 -22.54
N ASP A 60 -11.94 10.52 -23.46
CA ASP A 60 -10.63 11.17 -23.44
C ASP A 60 -10.47 12.11 -22.24
N THR A 61 -9.25 12.19 -21.70
CA THR A 61 -8.88 13.16 -20.66
C THR A 61 -7.58 13.86 -21.05
N GLU A 62 -7.31 15.03 -20.46
CA GLU A 62 -6.03 15.76 -20.68
C GLU A 62 -4.81 14.89 -20.36
N ARG A 63 -4.92 13.96 -19.40
CA ARG A 63 -3.85 13.03 -19.02
C ARG A 63 -3.71 11.85 -19.99
N GLY A 64 -4.81 11.35 -20.55
CA GLY A 64 -4.84 10.16 -21.41
C GLY A 64 -4.14 8.96 -20.78
N GLU A 65 -3.37 8.24 -21.60
CA GLU A 65 -2.55 7.08 -21.18
C GLU A 65 -1.21 7.48 -20.50
N GLY A 66 -0.98 8.77 -20.25
CA GLY A 66 0.26 9.24 -19.66
C GLY A 66 0.50 8.66 -18.26
N GLY A 67 1.68 8.07 -18.05
CA GLY A 67 2.10 7.47 -16.78
C GLY A 67 3.62 7.49 -16.60
N PHE A 68 4.12 6.88 -15.53
CA PHE A 68 5.55 6.58 -15.33
C PHE A 68 6.51 7.77 -15.54
N GLY A 69 6.16 8.95 -15.02
CA GLY A 69 6.99 10.15 -15.17
C GLY A 69 6.81 10.89 -16.49
N SER A 70 5.65 10.75 -17.14
CA SER A 70 5.27 11.46 -18.37
C SER A 70 5.38 12.98 -18.30
N THR A 71 5.36 13.57 -17.10
CA THR A 71 5.43 15.03 -16.89
C THR A 71 6.86 15.57 -16.74
N GLY A 72 7.89 14.72 -16.88
CA GLY A 72 9.29 15.13 -16.76
C GLY A 72 9.75 15.36 -15.30
N LYS A 73 10.94 15.96 -15.13
CA LYS A 73 11.63 16.09 -13.82
C LYS A 73 12.27 17.48 -13.59
N ASN A 74 11.88 18.49 -14.35
CA ASN A 74 12.53 19.81 -14.33
C ASN A 74 11.97 20.72 -13.24
#